data_AF-A0A2S9GXE0-F1
#
_entry.id   AF-A0A2S9GXE0-F1
#
_cell.length_a   1.000
_cell.length_b   1.000
_cell.length_c   1.000
_cell.angle_alpha   90.00
_cell.angle_beta   90.00
_cell.angle_gamma   90.00
#
_symmetry.space_group_name_H-M   'P 1'
#
loop_
_entity.id
_entity.type
_entity.pdbx_description
1 polymer ?
#
loop_
_entity_poly.entity_id
_entity_poly.type
_entity_poly.pdbx_seq_one_letter_code
_entity_poly.pdbx_strand_id
1 'polypeptide(L)'
;MPIGALRHLADIPNEFEIINNMNKQKVLMLPYPTSPVLDGTELRSIGADIYLKIPFDVEGSERIVTVRFINVCAYRQRAESHCTSWHVKDVFDNVSLVVESDWVIELRSVTQLEHKNSFDLNHFITYVNEFGSLEVIAKDVVIES
;
A
#
# COMPACT_ATOMS: atom_id res chain seq x y z
N MET A 1 42.51 31.46 -22.88
CA MET A 1 41.39 31.44 -23.86
C MET A 1 41.74 30.48 -24.98
N PRO A 2 40.83 29.68 -25.56
CA PRO A 2 39.34 29.74 -25.58
C PRO A 2 38.72 28.84 -24.47
N ILE A 3 37.51 28.96 -23.90
CA ILE A 3 36.12 29.33 -24.26
C ILE A 3 35.42 28.32 -25.20
N GLY A 4 34.52 27.51 -24.62
CA GLY A 4 33.57 26.60 -25.28
C GLY A 4 33.81 25.15 -24.83
N ALA A 5 32.92 24.45 -24.12
CA ALA A 5 31.49 24.61 -23.94
C ALA A 5 31.06 24.04 -22.57
N LEU A 6 30.45 24.87 -21.73
CA LEU A 6 29.57 24.41 -20.66
C LEU A 6 28.24 24.04 -21.34
N ARG A 7 28.12 22.79 -21.79
CA ARG A 7 26.81 22.23 -22.15
C ARG A 7 26.15 21.74 -20.86
N HIS A 8 24.93 22.23 -20.65
CA HIS A 8 23.96 21.83 -19.65
C HIS A 8 24.09 20.36 -19.21
N LEU A 9 24.32 20.18 -17.91
CA LEU A 9 23.95 18.97 -17.15
C LEU A 9 22.68 19.23 -16.32
N ALA A 10 21.81 20.11 -16.80
CA ALA A 10 20.41 20.15 -16.38
C ALA A 10 19.64 19.35 -17.44
N ASP A 11 18.78 18.42 -17.02
CA ASP A 11 17.98 17.51 -17.86
C ASP A 11 18.57 16.10 -18.11
N ILE A 12 19.30 15.55 -17.14
CA ILE A 12 19.21 14.10 -16.92
C ILE A 12 18.10 13.92 -15.88
N PRO A 13 16.89 13.45 -16.26
CA PRO A 13 15.90 13.04 -15.28
C PRO A 13 16.58 12.02 -14.37
N ASN A 14 16.52 12.26 -13.07
CA ASN A 14 17.04 11.32 -12.10
C ASN A 14 16.38 9.96 -12.42
N GLU A 15 17.13 8.87 -12.60
CA GLU A 15 16.53 7.55 -12.87
C GLU A 15 15.54 7.12 -11.76
N PHE A 16 15.56 7.83 -10.62
CA PHE A 16 14.59 7.77 -9.53
C PHE A 16 13.26 8.50 -9.75
N GLU A 17 13.16 9.44 -10.70
CA GLU A 17 11.91 10.13 -11.06
C GLU A 17 11.07 9.34 -12.08
N ILE A 18 11.61 8.28 -12.67
CA ILE A 18 10.86 7.36 -13.52
C ILE A 18 9.96 6.43 -12.67
N ILE A 19 10.13 6.42 -11.35
CA ILE A 19 9.37 5.54 -10.46
C ILE A 19 7.98 6.12 -10.18
N ASN A 20 7.06 5.74 -11.06
CA ASN A 20 5.64 5.55 -10.83
C ASN A 20 4.80 6.81 -10.57
N ASN A 21 4.24 7.31 -11.66
CA ASN A 21 3.07 8.19 -11.71
C ASN A 21 1.78 7.48 -11.21
N MET A 22 1.89 6.45 -10.37
CA MET A 22 0.74 5.73 -9.81
C MET A 22 0.13 6.59 -8.69
N ASN A 23 -1.04 7.13 -8.98
CA ASN A 23 -1.82 7.89 -8.02
C ASN A 23 -2.50 6.96 -7.01
N LYS A 24 -2.70 7.47 -5.79
CA LYS A 24 -3.45 6.78 -4.75
C LYS A 24 -4.75 7.49 -4.49
N GLN A 25 -5.84 6.73 -4.42
CA GLN A 25 -7.15 7.22 -4.03
C GLN A 25 -7.52 6.61 -2.68
N LYS A 26 -7.74 7.45 -1.67
CA LYS A 26 -8.25 7.00 -0.37
C LYS A 26 -9.59 6.29 -0.54
N VAL A 27 -9.71 5.09 0.03
CA VAL A 27 -10.95 4.29 0.03
C VAL A 27 -11.53 4.10 1.43
N LEU A 28 -10.66 3.94 2.43
CA LEU A 28 -11.06 3.81 3.83
C LEU A 28 -10.17 4.67 4.72
N MET A 29 -10.74 5.14 5.81
CA MET A 29 -10.03 5.85 6.87
C MET A 29 -10.06 4.99 8.13
N LEU A 30 -8.91 4.81 8.77
CA LEU A 30 -8.89 4.17 10.07
C LEU A 30 -9.65 5.04 11.08
N PRO A 31 -10.41 4.45 12.02
CA PRO A 31 -11.29 5.21 12.90
C PRO A 31 -10.53 6.01 13.98
N TYR A 32 -9.25 5.71 14.18
CA TYR A 32 -8.37 6.37 15.14
C TYR A 32 -7.01 6.65 14.47
N PRO A 33 -6.29 7.72 14.87
CA PRO A 33 -4.95 7.99 14.37
C PRO A 33 -3.96 6.93 14.87
N THR A 34 -3.06 6.46 14.01
CA THR A 34 -1.99 5.54 14.43
C THR A 34 -0.95 6.31 15.24
N SER A 35 -0.82 5.95 16.51
CA SER A 35 0.18 6.50 17.44
C SER A 35 1.37 5.53 17.55
N PRO A 36 2.62 6.01 17.68
CA PRO A 36 3.84 5.19 17.67
C PRO A 36 4.05 4.27 18.90
N VAL A 37 2.99 3.88 19.62
CA VAL A 37 3.12 3.20 20.94
C VAL A 37 2.38 1.86 20.96
N LEU A 38 2.23 1.19 19.81
CA LEU A 38 1.33 0.04 19.70
C LEU A 38 2.01 -1.15 19.04
N ASP A 39 2.76 -1.87 19.87
CA ASP A 39 3.21 -3.23 19.59
C ASP A 39 1.98 -4.17 19.51
N GLY A 40 1.99 -5.14 18.59
CA GLY A 40 0.87 -6.07 18.41
C GLY A 40 -0.02 -5.85 17.17
N THR A 41 0.44 -5.07 16.18
CA THR A 41 -0.15 -5.14 14.83
C THR A 41 0.10 -6.53 14.25
N GLU A 42 -0.95 -7.21 13.81
CA GLU A 42 -0.89 -8.60 13.34
C GLU A 42 -1.50 -8.77 11.96
N LEU A 43 -0.82 -9.54 11.11
CA LEU A 43 -1.33 -9.96 9.81
C LEU A 43 -1.67 -11.45 9.84
N ARG A 44 -2.90 -11.82 9.50
CA ARG A 44 -3.36 -13.21 9.46
C ARG A 44 -4.09 -13.52 8.17
N SER A 45 -3.84 -14.69 7.61
CA SER A 45 -4.56 -15.20 6.44
C SER A 45 -5.58 -16.25 6.88
N ILE A 46 -6.84 -16.09 6.49
CA ILE A 46 -7.91 -17.05 6.77
C ILE A 46 -8.65 -17.33 5.46
N GLY A 47 -8.48 -18.53 4.92
CA GLY A 47 -8.98 -18.86 3.59
C GLY A 47 -8.31 -17.97 2.53
N ALA A 48 -9.11 -17.32 1.70
CA ALA A 48 -8.64 -16.39 0.68
C ALA A 48 -8.49 -14.95 1.19
N ASP A 49 -8.81 -14.67 2.46
CA ASP A 49 -8.82 -13.30 2.99
C ASP A 49 -7.59 -13.02 3.84
N ILE A 50 -7.21 -11.74 3.91
CA ILE A 50 -6.18 -11.24 4.83
C ILE A 50 -6.81 -10.28 5.82
N TYR A 51 -6.43 -10.44 7.09
CA TYR A 51 -6.85 -9.62 8.21
C TYR A 51 -5.63 -8.90 8.77
N LEU A 52 -5.65 -7.58 8.74
CA LEU A 52 -4.70 -6.71 9.40
C LEU A 52 -5.36 -6.17 10.68
N LYS A 53 -4.97 -6.74 11.82
CA LYS A 53 -5.43 -6.32 13.13
C LYS A 53 -4.51 -5.21 13.63
N ILE A 54 -5.09 -4.07 13.98
CA ILE A 54 -4.36 -2.88 14.40
C ILE A 54 -4.88 -2.47 15.79
N PRO A 55 -4.05 -2.57 16.84
CA PRO A 55 -4.37 -1.96 18.12
C PRO A 55 -4.28 -0.43 18.03
N PHE A 56 -5.10 0.26 18.81
CA PHE A 56 -5.19 1.72 18.98
C PHE A 56 -5.28 2.04 20.47
N ASP A 57 -4.53 3.04 20.93
CA ASP A 57 -4.73 3.64 22.25
C ASP A 57 -5.69 4.83 22.09
N VAL A 58 -6.87 4.72 22.69
CA VAL A 58 -7.88 5.77 22.70
C VAL A 58 -8.15 6.13 24.14
N GLU A 59 -7.63 7.28 24.57
CA GLU A 59 -7.80 7.82 25.93
C GLU A 59 -7.34 6.85 27.04
N GLY A 60 -6.27 6.10 26.80
CA GLY A 60 -5.71 5.13 27.76
C GLY A 60 -6.41 3.76 27.73
N SER A 61 -7.30 3.53 26.76
CA SER A 61 -7.96 2.25 26.53
C SER A 61 -7.55 1.66 25.19
N GLU A 62 -7.16 0.37 25.21
CA GLU A 62 -6.87 -0.36 23.98
C GLU A 62 -8.17 -0.63 23.19
N ARG A 63 -8.16 -0.25 21.92
CA ARG A 63 -9.17 -0.57 20.91
C ARG A 63 -8.52 -1.37 19.80
N ILE A 64 -9.24 -2.35 19.27
CA ILE A 64 -8.76 -3.13 18.13
C ILE A 64 -9.62 -2.77 16.93
N VAL A 65 -8.98 -2.53 15.80
CA VAL A 65 -9.63 -2.39 14.51
C VAL A 65 -9.05 -3.45 13.59
N THR A 66 -9.90 -4.10 12.80
CA THR A 66 -9.44 -5.07 11.81
C THR A 66 -9.74 -4.57 10.41
N VAL A 67 -8.71 -4.45 9.57
CA VAL A 67 -8.88 -4.24 8.13
C VAL A 67 -8.89 -5.61 7.46
N ARG A 68 -9.98 -5.93 6.77
CA ARG A 68 -10.12 -7.19 6.04
C ARG A 68 -10.03 -6.94 4.54
N PHE A 69 -9.11 -7.64 3.89
CA PHE A 69 -8.98 -7.72 2.44
C PHE A 69 -9.65 -9.00 1.95
N ILE A 70 -10.61 -8.86 1.04
CA ILE A 70 -11.50 -9.94 0.60
C ILE A 70 -10.97 -10.57 -0.69
N ASN A 71 -10.87 -11.90 -0.75
CA ASN A 71 -10.37 -12.66 -1.90
C ASN A 71 -9.02 -12.12 -2.41
N VAL A 72 -8.00 -12.22 -1.57
CA VAL A 72 -6.63 -11.82 -1.85
C VAL A 72 -6.00 -12.76 -2.87
N CYS A 73 -5.39 -12.16 -3.90
CA CYS A 73 -4.58 -12.87 -4.88
C CYS A 73 -3.08 -12.80 -4.55
N ALA A 74 -2.62 -11.67 -4.02
CA ALA A 74 -1.22 -11.47 -3.65
C ALA A 74 -1.10 -10.37 -2.59
N TYR A 75 -0.04 -10.40 -1.79
CA TYR A 75 0.30 -9.30 -0.88
C TYR A 75 1.81 -9.21 -0.69
N ARG A 76 2.27 -8.02 -0.29
CA ARG A 76 3.65 -7.79 0.15
C ARG A 76 3.65 -6.84 1.33
N GLN A 77 4.52 -7.14 2.29
CA GLN A 77 4.76 -6.29 3.46
C GLN A 77 6.20 -5.76 3.38
N ARG A 78 6.36 -4.49 3.75
CA ARG A 78 7.66 -3.85 3.93
C ARG A 78 7.72 -3.28 5.33
N ALA A 79 8.77 -3.61 6.06
CA ALA A 79 9.06 -2.94 7.33
C ALA A 79 9.27 -1.44 7.11
N GLU A 80 8.97 -0.64 8.13
CA GLU A 80 9.07 0.82 8.10
C GLU A 80 10.43 1.31 7.60
N SER A 81 11.53 0.71 8.06
CA SER A 81 12.91 1.04 7.66
C SER A 81 13.21 0.86 6.17
N HIS A 82 12.33 0.18 5.43
CA HIS A 82 12.43 -0.08 4.00
C HIS A 82 11.33 0.62 3.18
N CYS A 83 10.53 1.48 3.82
CA CYS A 83 9.50 2.26 3.14
C CYS A 83 10.11 3.51 2.49
N THR A 84 9.79 3.73 1.22
CA THR A 84 10.09 5.00 0.52
C THR A 84 8.96 6.01 0.78
N SER A 85 9.18 7.27 0.40
CA SER A 85 8.13 8.32 0.47
C SER A 85 6.84 7.91 -0.23
N TRP A 86 6.90 7.16 -1.33
CA TRP A 86 5.72 6.65 -2.01
C TRP A 86 4.90 5.70 -1.13
N HIS A 87 5.54 4.88 -0.28
CA HIS A 87 4.81 3.94 0.58
C HIS A 87 4.10 4.63 1.76
N VAL A 88 4.44 5.88 2.08
CA VAL A 88 3.89 6.60 3.24
C VAL A 88 2.93 7.71 2.82
N LYS A 89 3.26 8.41 1.72
CA LYS A 89 2.49 9.55 1.24
C LYS A 89 1.07 9.12 0.84
N ASP A 90 0.09 9.86 1.35
CA ASP A 90 -1.35 9.72 1.09
C ASP A 90 -1.99 8.43 1.67
N VAL A 91 -1.25 7.64 2.45
CA VAL A 91 -1.73 6.36 3.03
C VAL A 91 -1.61 6.30 4.55
N PHE A 92 -1.01 7.30 5.18
CA PHE A 92 -0.97 7.38 6.64
C PHE A 92 -2.41 7.42 7.19
N ASP A 93 -2.74 6.54 8.14
CA ASP A 93 -4.10 6.34 8.70
C ASP A 93 -5.20 5.97 7.69
N ASN A 94 -4.84 5.52 6.49
CA ASN A 94 -5.79 5.25 5.42
C ASN A 94 -5.45 3.97 4.67
N VAL A 95 -6.49 3.27 4.20
CA VAL A 95 -6.34 2.32 3.10
C VAL A 95 -6.64 3.07 1.81
N SER A 96 -5.73 2.99 0.86
CA SER A 96 -5.87 3.62 -0.45
C SER A 96 -5.80 2.60 -1.58
N LEU A 97 -6.55 2.86 -2.63
CA LEU A 97 -6.43 2.17 -3.92
C LEU A 97 -5.29 2.80 -4.73
N VAL A 98 -4.40 1.98 -5.27
CA VAL A 98 -3.38 2.38 -6.24
C VAL A 98 -4.00 2.30 -7.64
N VAL A 99 -4.21 3.46 -8.25
CA VAL A 99 -4.80 3.60 -9.58
C VAL A 99 -3.74 3.25 -10.63
N GLU A 100 -4.17 2.59 -11.72
CA GLU A 100 -3.29 2.16 -12.82
C GLU A 100 -2.11 1.29 -12.33
N SER A 101 -2.40 0.40 -11.39
CA SER A 101 -1.38 -0.47 -10.78
C SER A 101 -0.71 -1.40 -11.78
N ASP A 102 0.59 -1.22 -12.00
CA ASP A 102 1.43 -2.13 -12.78
C ASP A 102 1.38 -3.57 -12.24
N TRP A 103 1.25 -3.73 -10.93
CA TRP A 103 1.14 -5.05 -10.31
C TRP A 103 -0.17 -5.76 -10.68
N VAL A 104 -1.27 -5.00 -10.82
CA VAL A 104 -2.53 -5.55 -11.34
C VAL A 104 -2.38 -5.92 -12.81
N ILE A 105 -1.72 -5.09 -13.62
CA ILE A 105 -1.46 -5.37 -15.04
C ILE A 105 -0.63 -6.64 -15.19
N GLU A 106 0.45 -6.77 -14.42
CA GLU A 106 1.32 -7.93 -14.37
C GLU A 106 0.52 -9.19 -14.03
N LEU A 107 -0.22 -9.19 -12.92
CA LEU A 107 -1.00 -10.36 -12.50
C LEU A 107 -2.07 -10.74 -13.52
N ARG A 108 -2.75 -9.76 -14.12
CA ARG A 108 -3.71 -10.02 -15.21
C ARG A 108 -3.05 -10.65 -16.44
N SER A 109 -1.79 -10.30 -16.74
CA SER A 109 -1.07 -10.83 -17.90
C SER A 109 -0.79 -12.34 -17.77
N VAL A 110 -0.53 -12.82 -16.55
CA VAL A 110 -0.20 -14.22 -16.26
C VAL A 110 -1.41 -15.05 -15.80
N THR A 111 -2.54 -14.41 -15.50
CA THR A 111 -3.78 -15.09 -15.14
C THR A 111 -4.34 -15.86 -16.34
N GLN A 112 -4.71 -17.13 -16.14
CA GLN A 112 -5.30 -17.98 -17.19
C GLN A 112 -6.61 -17.37 -17.73
N LEU A 113 -6.87 -17.55 -19.02
CA LEU A 113 -8.01 -16.93 -19.73
C LEU A 113 -9.37 -17.18 -19.08
N GLU A 114 -9.57 -18.35 -18.49
CA GLU A 114 -10.81 -18.74 -17.78
C GLU A 114 -11.03 -17.98 -16.47
N HIS A 115 -9.98 -17.35 -15.93
CA HIS A 115 -10.02 -16.55 -14.71
C HIS A 115 -9.82 -15.04 -14.95
N LYS A 116 -9.47 -14.63 -16.18
CA LYS A 116 -9.17 -13.21 -16.51
C LYS A 116 -10.35 -12.26 -16.27
N ASN A 117 -11.58 -12.74 -16.38
CA ASN A 117 -12.79 -11.93 -16.21
C ASN A 117 -13.50 -12.16 -14.86
N SER A 118 -13.02 -13.09 -14.01
CA SER A 118 -13.69 -13.47 -12.77
C SER A 118 -13.18 -12.74 -11.53
N PHE A 119 -11.99 -12.15 -11.60
CA PHE A 119 -11.38 -11.45 -10.46
C PHE A 119 -11.33 -9.95 -10.71
N ASP A 120 -12.15 -9.21 -9.97
CA ASP A 120 -11.96 -7.77 -9.80
C ASP A 120 -10.66 -7.58 -9.01
N LEU A 121 -9.53 -7.40 -9.69
CA LEU A 121 -8.25 -7.19 -9.03
C LEU A 121 -8.04 -5.71 -8.75
N ASN A 122 -8.00 -5.35 -7.46
CA ASN A 122 -7.70 -4.02 -6.96
C ASN A 122 -6.40 -4.05 -6.17
N HIS A 123 -5.57 -3.01 -6.32
CA HIS A 123 -4.35 -2.84 -5.54
C HIS A 123 -4.59 -1.88 -4.39
N PHE A 124 -4.61 -2.39 -3.17
CA PHE A 124 -4.72 -1.61 -1.95
C PHE A 124 -3.36 -1.43 -1.28
N ILE A 125 -3.17 -0.28 -0.63
CA ILE A 125 -2.00 0.03 0.17
C ILE A 125 -2.42 0.74 1.47
N THR A 126 -1.80 0.37 2.58
CA THR A 126 -1.93 1.03 3.87
C THR A 126 -0.57 1.11 4.55
N TYR A 127 -0.37 2.15 5.35
CA TYR A 127 0.81 2.30 6.20
C TYR A 127 0.39 2.31 7.66
N VAL A 128 1.07 1.52 8.49
CA VAL A 128 0.88 1.48 9.95
C VAL A 128 2.25 1.65 10.59
N ASN A 129 2.38 2.58 11.54
CA ASN A 129 3.65 2.81 12.26
C ASN A 129 4.22 1.51 12.83
N GLU A 130 5.55 1.36 12.80
CA GLU A 130 6.32 0.19 13.25
C GLU A 130 6.09 -1.12 12.46
N PHE A 131 4.88 -1.35 11.95
CA PHE A 131 4.56 -2.44 11.03
C PHE A 131 5.05 -2.15 9.60
N GLY A 132 5.02 -0.88 9.18
CA GLY A 132 5.37 -0.43 7.85
C GLY A 132 4.22 -0.49 6.84
N SER A 133 4.57 -0.72 5.58
CA SER A 133 3.62 -0.70 4.45
C SER A 133 3.10 -2.10 4.16
N LEU A 134 1.79 -2.22 3.99
CA LEU A 134 1.13 -3.40 3.44
C LEU A 134 0.50 -3.05 2.10
N GLU A 135 0.86 -3.81 1.08
CA GLU A 135 0.25 -3.75 -0.25
C GLU A 135 -0.46 -5.08 -0.53
N VAL A 136 -1.71 -5.02 -1.01
CA VAL A 136 -2.57 -6.19 -1.20
C VAL A 136 -3.30 -6.10 -2.53
N ILE A 137 -3.22 -7.15 -3.34
CA ILE A 137 -4.10 -7.36 -4.48
C ILE A 137 -5.29 -8.18 -4.02
N ALA A 138 -6.45 -7.56 -3.97
CA ALA A 138 -7.67 -8.18 -3.45
C ALA A 138 -8.90 -7.76 -4.27
N LYS A 139 -10.01 -8.45 -4.04
CA LYS A 139 -11.31 -8.04 -4.59
C LYS A 139 -11.78 -6.73 -3.97
N ASP A 140 -11.75 -6.65 -2.65
CA ASP A 140 -12.31 -5.52 -1.91
C ASP A 140 -11.64 -5.39 -0.54
N VAL A 141 -11.95 -4.31 0.18
CA VAL A 141 -11.45 -4.04 1.53
C VAL A 141 -12.54 -3.43 2.41
N VAL A 142 -12.61 -3.88 3.66
CA VAL A 142 -13.55 -3.37 4.68
C VAL A 142 -12.88 -3.20 6.03
N ILE A 143 -13.47 -2.36 6.89
CA ILE A 143 -13.12 -2.27 8.31
C ILE A 143 -14.14 -3.05 9.12
N GLU A 144 -13.66 -3.96 9.96
CA GLU A 144 -14.42 -4.70 10.96
C GLU A 144 -14.06 -4.14 12.35
N SER A 145 -15.09 -3.80 13.13
CA SER A 145 -14.99 -3.25 14.49
C SER A 145 -15.61 -4.18 15.52
#